data_AF-A0A9P7JJW5-F1
#
_entry.id   AF-A0A9P7JJW5-F1
#
_cell.length_a   1.000
_cell.length_b   1.000
_cell.length_c   1.000
_cell.angle_alpha   90.00
_cell.angle_beta   90.00
_cell.angle_gamma   90.00
#
_symmetry.space_group_name_H-M   'P 1'
#
loop_
_entity.id
_entity.type
_entity.pdbx_description
1 polymer ?
#
loop_
_entity_poly.entity_id
_entity_poly.type
_entity_poly.pdbx_seq_one_letter_code
_entity_poly.pdbx_strand_id
1 'polypeptide(L)'
;LQRYVVGGNFTAQHMNMKTPEDDVSLADENGYMVTEGPYQTHITELIEEKEASFKLSCNNHCAVNAANVQRSNLRVTGVGATACARHGCFVPHAVVDFQKGEWQMNMDYSICNALKYPSEDIGSALIIYDVACQWSIHFCHMPFWTLNSKSTSLDIQIQDPDLQ
;
A
#
# COMPACT_ATOMS: atom_id res chain seq x y z
N LEU A 1 -5.14 -15.73 13.56
CA LEU A 1 -5.20 -15.38 12.13
C LEU A 1 -5.90 -14.04 11.94
N GLN A 2 -5.13 -13.00 11.64
CA GLN A 2 -5.64 -11.73 11.12
C GLN A 2 -6.03 -11.86 9.66
N ARG A 3 -6.99 -11.06 9.20
CA ARG A 3 -7.42 -11.05 7.79
C ARG A 3 -7.51 -9.62 7.31
N TYR A 4 -6.86 -9.37 6.18
CA TYR A 4 -6.75 -8.07 5.55
C TYR A 4 -7.30 -8.12 4.14
N VAL A 5 -8.00 -7.05 3.76
CA VAL A 5 -8.35 -6.75 2.38
C VAL A 5 -7.58 -5.50 1.99
N VAL A 6 -6.95 -5.53 0.83
CA VAL A 6 -6.10 -4.48 0.31
C VAL A 6 -6.67 -3.99 -1.01
N GLY A 7 -6.67 -2.68 -1.22
CA GLY A 7 -7.13 -2.12 -2.50
C GLY A 7 -6.84 -0.64 -2.67
N GLY A 8 -7.02 -0.17 -3.90
CA GLY A 8 -6.85 1.21 -4.31
C GLY A 8 -8.18 1.91 -4.65
N ASN A 9 -8.29 3.20 -4.30
CA ASN A 9 -9.35 4.11 -4.74
C ASN A 9 -8.76 5.20 -5.63
N PHE A 10 -8.95 5.08 -6.94
CA PHE A 10 -8.44 5.98 -7.97
C PHE A 10 -9.29 7.25 -8.19
N THR A 11 -10.39 7.39 -7.44
CA THR A 11 -11.25 8.59 -7.47
C THR A 11 -10.92 9.58 -6.36
N ALA A 12 -10.23 9.14 -5.30
CA ALA A 12 -9.73 9.98 -4.22
C ALA A 12 -8.50 10.78 -4.68
N GLN A 13 -8.74 11.82 -5.47
CA GLN A 13 -7.69 12.63 -6.10
C GLN A 13 -7.51 13.95 -5.38
N HIS A 14 -6.26 14.36 -5.20
CA HIS A 14 -5.92 15.68 -4.66
C HIS A 14 -5.09 16.46 -5.66
N MET A 15 -5.46 17.73 -5.85
CA MET A 15 -4.70 18.68 -6.67
C MET A 15 -3.52 19.24 -5.89
N ASN A 16 -2.54 19.76 -6.62
CA ASN A 16 -1.49 20.57 -6.01
C ASN A 16 -2.10 21.77 -5.30
N MET A 17 -1.74 21.99 -4.03
CA MET A 17 -2.15 23.17 -3.29
C MET A 17 -1.48 24.41 -3.90
N LYS A 18 -2.24 25.50 -4.01
CA LYS A 18 -1.70 26.79 -4.46
C LYS A 18 -0.69 27.36 -3.47
N THR A 19 -0.93 27.09 -2.19
CA THR A 19 -0.19 27.62 -1.05
C THR A 19 0.09 26.42 -0.13
N PRO A 20 1.22 25.69 -0.33
CA PRO A 20 1.51 24.46 0.39
C PRO A 20 1.60 24.63 1.92
N GLU A 21 1.99 25.81 2.39
CA GLU A 21 2.07 26.14 3.81
C GLU A 21 0.70 26.15 4.53
N ASP A 22 -0.39 26.30 3.77
CA ASP A 22 -1.76 26.23 4.29
C ASP A 22 -2.33 24.80 4.27
N ASP A 23 -1.58 23.82 3.76
CA ASP A 23 -1.99 22.42 3.74
C ASP A 23 -1.79 21.76 5.10
N VAL A 24 -2.68 22.08 6.02
CA VAL A 24 -2.66 21.54 7.38
C VAL A 24 -3.41 20.21 7.41
N SER A 25 -2.70 19.14 7.76
CA SER A 25 -3.31 17.83 7.94
C SER A 25 -4.37 17.86 9.04
N LEU A 26 -5.50 17.19 8.78
CA LEU A 26 -6.59 17.04 9.75
C LEU A 26 -6.13 16.30 11.01
N ALA A 27 -5.25 15.31 10.83
CA ALA A 27 -4.71 14.50 11.91
C ALA A 27 -3.42 13.83 11.40
N ASP A 28 -2.34 14.60 11.28
CA ASP A 28 -1.04 14.02 10.96
C ASP A 28 -0.61 13.11 12.10
N GLU A 29 0.04 12.00 11.74
CA GLU A 29 0.47 10.93 12.66
C GLU A 29 -0.66 10.22 13.43
N ASN A 30 -1.91 10.68 13.31
CA ASN A 30 -3.06 10.21 14.06
C ASN A 30 -4.21 9.86 13.11
N GLY A 31 -4.54 8.58 12.97
CA GLY A 31 -5.68 8.15 12.15
C GLY A 31 -5.29 7.09 11.14
N TYR A 32 -5.85 7.16 9.94
CA TYR A 32 -5.70 6.12 8.93
C TYR A 32 -4.56 6.38 7.94
N MET A 33 -4.30 7.64 7.61
CA MET A 33 -3.18 8.02 6.75
C MET A 33 -1.85 7.73 7.45
N VAL A 34 -0.86 7.32 6.67
CA VAL A 34 0.53 7.24 7.11
C VAL A 34 1.10 8.64 7.32
N THR A 35 2.14 8.76 8.16
CA THR A 35 2.86 10.03 8.29
C THR A 35 3.57 10.36 6.98
N GLU A 36 3.37 11.58 6.49
CA GLU A 36 3.83 12.03 5.17
C GLU A 36 5.35 11.93 5.03
N GLY A 37 6.12 12.43 6.00
CA GLY A 37 7.58 12.49 5.93
C GLY A 37 8.26 11.13 5.68
N PRO A 38 8.08 10.13 6.58
CA PRO A 38 8.64 8.79 6.40
C PRO A 38 8.15 8.10 5.12
N TYR A 39 6.91 8.36 4.71
CA TYR A 39 6.36 7.78 3.50
C TYR A 39 7.01 8.34 2.23
N GLN A 40 7.20 9.66 2.14
CA GLN A 40 7.87 10.30 1.00
C GLN A 40 9.33 9.87 0.87
N THR A 41 10.03 9.67 2.00
CA THR A 41 11.38 9.09 2.00
C THR A 41 11.38 7.69 1.39
N HIS A 42 10.48 6.81 1.86
CA HIS A 42 10.34 5.43 1.35
C HIS A 42 10.07 5.38 -0.15
N ILE A 43 9.17 6.22 -0.65
CA ILE A 43 8.83 6.27 -2.08
C ILE A 43 10.03 6.78 -2.90
N THR A 44 10.72 7.81 -2.43
CA THR A 44 11.87 8.39 -3.14
C THR A 44 13.03 7.41 -3.25
N GLU A 45 13.40 6.75 -2.14
CA GLU A 45 14.49 5.77 -2.09
C GLU A 45 14.23 4.57 -3.01
N LEU A 46 12.97 4.09 -3.08
CA LEU A 46 12.62 2.95 -3.93
C LEU A 46 12.45 3.29 -5.41
N ILE A 47 12.11 4.54 -5.76
CA ILE A 47 12.07 4.97 -7.17
C ILE A 47 13.47 4.90 -7.78
N GLU A 48 14.50 5.28 -7.03
CA GLU A 48 15.90 5.22 -7.47
C GLU A 48 16.37 3.78 -7.74
N GLU A 49 15.76 2.79 -7.07
CA GLU A 49 16.11 1.36 -7.20
C GLU A 49 15.32 0.61 -8.29
N LYS A 50 14.09 1.01 -8.62
CA LYS A 50 13.11 0.19 -9.38
C LYS A 50 12.86 0.56 -10.85
N GLU A 51 13.59 1.49 -11.47
CA GLU A 51 13.45 1.73 -12.93
C GLU A 51 13.78 0.51 -13.80
N ALA A 52 14.33 -0.57 -13.23
CA ALA A 52 14.58 -1.84 -13.91
C ALA A 52 13.56 -2.93 -13.52
N SER A 53 12.70 -3.27 -14.47
CA SER A 53 11.94 -4.53 -14.56
C SER A 53 10.65 -4.67 -13.74
N PHE A 54 9.51 -4.58 -14.46
CA PHE A 54 8.31 -5.30 -14.06
C PHE A 54 7.54 -5.74 -15.30
N LYS A 55 7.65 -7.03 -15.66
CA LYS A 55 6.80 -7.66 -16.68
C LYS A 55 5.71 -8.44 -15.97
N LEU A 56 4.46 -8.08 -16.27
CA LEU A 56 3.23 -8.70 -15.79
C LEU A 56 3.14 -10.15 -16.30
N SER A 57 3.10 -11.15 -15.41
CA SER A 57 3.06 -12.57 -15.80
C SER A 57 1.76 -13.31 -15.45
N CYS A 58 0.83 -12.72 -14.69
CA CYS A 58 -0.52 -13.27 -14.51
C CYS A 58 -1.56 -12.54 -15.36
N ASN A 59 -2.52 -13.31 -15.88
CA ASN A 59 -3.50 -12.89 -16.88
C ASN A 59 -4.29 -11.64 -16.45
N ASN A 60 -4.34 -10.65 -17.35
CA ASN A 60 -5.42 -9.67 -17.49
C ASN A 60 -5.67 -8.64 -16.36
N HIS A 61 -4.66 -8.22 -15.61
CA HIS A 61 -4.82 -7.06 -14.72
C HIS A 61 -4.66 -5.74 -15.49
N CYS A 62 -5.75 -5.27 -16.10
CA CYS A 62 -5.84 -3.95 -16.73
C CYS A 62 -5.83 -2.79 -15.70
N ALA A 63 -5.97 -3.07 -14.40
CA ALA A 63 -6.02 -2.07 -13.34
C ALA A 63 -4.72 -1.25 -13.23
N VAL A 64 -3.55 -1.93 -13.26
CA VAL A 64 -2.23 -1.29 -13.15
C VAL A 64 -1.93 -0.43 -14.39
N ASN A 65 -2.36 -0.85 -15.57
CA ASN A 65 -2.06 -0.15 -16.83
C ASN A 65 -2.98 1.06 -17.07
N ALA A 66 -4.25 1.02 -16.62
CA ALA A 66 -5.19 2.12 -16.82
C ALA A 66 -5.00 3.28 -15.82
N ALA A 67 -4.51 3.01 -14.61
CA ALA A 67 -4.31 4.01 -13.56
C ALA A 67 -3.06 4.91 -13.78
N ASN A 68 -2.15 4.53 -14.67
CA ASN A 68 -0.87 5.22 -14.92
C ASN A 68 -0.97 6.42 -15.89
N VAL A 69 -2.18 6.84 -16.28
CA VAL A 69 -2.38 8.02 -17.12
C VAL A 69 -1.97 9.27 -16.34
N GLN A 70 -0.85 9.89 -16.73
CA GLN A 70 -0.41 11.16 -16.15
C GLN A 70 -1.52 12.20 -16.26
N ARG A 71 -1.98 12.70 -15.11
CA ARG A 71 -2.80 13.92 -15.02
C ARG A 71 -1.89 15.01 -14.48
N SER A 72 -1.55 15.98 -15.32
CA SER A 72 -0.49 16.97 -15.09
C SER A 72 -0.73 17.96 -13.95
N ASN A 73 -1.86 17.85 -13.23
CA ASN A 73 -2.28 18.78 -12.18
C ASN A 73 -2.61 18.09 -10.82
N LEU A 74 -2.43 16.77 -10.70
CA LEU A 74 -2.71 16.05 -9.46
C LEU A 74 -1.44 15.84 -8.64
N ARG A 75 -1.53 16.10 -7.33
CA ARG A 75 -0.56 15.65 -6.33
C ARG A 75 -0.76 14.17 -6.01
N VAL A 76 -2.02 13.79 -5.86
CA VAL A 76 -2.46 12.45 -5.50
C VAL A 76 -3.46 11.99 -6.55
N THR A 77 -3.17 10.85 -7.15
CA THR A 77 -3.97 10.24 -8.24
C THR A 77 -4.99 9.22 -7.72
N GLY A 78 -4.86 8.82 -6.45
CA GLY A 78 -5.73 7.88 -5.74
C GLY A 78 -5.13 7.57 -4.35
N VAL A 79 -5.79 6.70 -3.60
CA VAL A 79 -5.29 6.24 -2.28
C VAL A 79 -5.31 4.72 -2.20
N GLY A 80 -4.31 4.13 -1.55
CA GLY A 80 -4.26 2.70 -1.23
C GLY A 80 -4.56 2.48 0.24
N ALA A 81 -5.26 1.41 0.59
CA ALA A 81 -5.62 1.12 1.97
C ALA A 81 -5.57 -0.37 2.28
N THR A 82 -5.16 -0.68 3.51
CA THR A 82 -5.33 -2.01 4.11
C THR A 82 -6.46 -1.94 5.14
N ALA A 83 -7.47 -2.80 4.98
CA ALA A 83 -8.64 -2.88 5.84
C ALA A 83 -8.71 -4.23 6.55
N CYS A 84 -9.27 -4.25 7.76
CA CYS A 84 -9.61 -5.49 8.44
C CYS A 84 -10.76 -6.19 7.71
N ALA A 85 -10.50 -7.37 7.13
CA ALA A 85 -11.51 -8.14 6.40
C ALA A 85 -12.69 -8.59 7.29
N ARG A 86 -12.47 -8.67 8.61
CA ARG A 86 -13.51 -9.10 9.56
C ARG A 86 -14.51 -8.00 9.91
N HIS A 87 -14.02 -6.76 10.03
CA HIS A 87 -14.81 -5.66 10.59
C HIS A 87 -15.03 -4.52 9.59
N GLY A 88 -14.38 -4.57 8.42
CA GLY A 88 -14.54 -3.58 7.35
C GLY A 88 -13.92 -2.21 7.66
N CYS A 89 -13.15 -2.08 8.74
CA CYS A 89 -12.47 -0.84 9.09
C CYS A 89 -11.07 -0.77 8.47
N PHE A 90 -10.66 0.43 8.08
CA PHE A 90 -9.26 0.67 7.71
C PHE A 90 -8.36 0.46 8.91
N VAL A 91 -7.17 -0.09 8.68
CA VAL A 91 -6.18 -0.21 9.74
C VAL A 91 -5.57 1.17 9.94
N PRO A 92 -5.44 1.65 11.20
CA PRO A 92 -4.81 2.94 11.44
C PRO A 92 -3.37 2.95 10.91
N HIS A 93 -2.96 4.11 10.39
CA HIS A 93 -1.64 4.30 9.80
C HIS A 93 -1.32 3.37 8.61
N ALA A 94 -2.34 2.95 7.85
CA ALA A 94 -2.18 2.02 6.73
C ALA A 94 -2.87 2.51 5.44
N VAL A 95 -3.22 3.79 5.35
CA VAL A 95 -3.72 4.42 4.12
C VAL A 95 -2.62 5.30 3.54
N VAL A 96 -2.40 5.19 2.23
CA VAL A 96 -1.27 5.79 1.52
C VAL A 96 -1.73 6.52 0.28
N ASP A 97 -1.05 7.59 -0.08
CA ASP A 97 -1.32 8.36 -1.30
C ASP A 97 -0.60 7.79 -2.52
N PHE A 98 -1.28 7.76 -3.66
CA PHE A 98 -0.71 7.36 -4.95
C PHE A 98 -0.19 8.57 -5.73
N GLN A 99 1.12 8.67 -5.94
CA GLN A 99 1.72 9.77 -6.70
C GLN A 99 1.43 9.61 -8.20
N LYS A 100 1.40 8.37 -8.70
CA LYS A 100 1.15 8.08 -10.12
C LYS A 100 0.51 6.70 -10.30
N GLY A 101 -0.75 6.60 -9.92
CA GLY A 101 -1.47 5.34 -9.84
C GLY A 101 -0.92 4.45 -8.72
N GLU A 102 -1.47 3.24 -8.63
CA GLU A 102 -1.06 2.26 -7.63
C GLU A 102 0.26 1.61 -8.03
N TRP A 103 1.30 1.81 -7.25
CA TRP A 103 2.54 1.05 -7.35
C TRP A 103 2.68 0.10 -6.16
N GLN A 104 3.40 -1.00 -6.40
CA GLN A 104 3.66 -1.99 -5.35
C GLN A 104 4.31 -1.37 -4.12
N MET A 105 5.22 -0.40 -4.29
CA MET A 105 5.86 0.28 -3.15
C MET A 105 4.86 1.04 -2.25
N ASN A 106 3.76 1.57 -2.82
CA ASN A 106 2.71 2.19 -2.03
C ASN A 106 2.00 1.12 -1.19
N MET A 107 1.62 0.01 -1.84
CA MET A 107 0.86 -1.07 -1.22
C MET A 107 1.68 -1.86 -0.20
N ASP A 108 2.98 -2.06 -0.46
CA ASP A 108 3.94 -2.64 0.47
C ASP A 108 3.98 -1.85 1.78
N TYR A 109 4.02 -0.51 1.69
CA TYR A 109 4.06 0.37 2.86
C TYR A 109 2.75 0.30 3.67
N SER A 110 1.61 0.29 2.98
CA SER A 110 0.29 0.11 3.60
C SER A 110 0.19 -1.22 4.36
N ILE A 111 0.53 -2.34 3.70
CA ILE A 111 0.46 -3.68 4.28
C ILE A 111 1.44 -3.81 5.46
N CYS A 112 2.68 -3.35 5.32
CA CYS A 112 3.68 -3.45 6.37
C CYS A 112 3.26 -2.68 7.64
N ASN A 113 2.63 -1.50 7.49
CA ASN A 113 2.10 -0.79 8.65
C ASN A 113 0.89 -1.50 9.26
N ALA A 114 0.01 -2.07 8.44
CA ALA A 114 -1.11 -2.86 8.96
C ALA A 114 -0.64 -4.09 9.75
N LEU A 115 0.40 -4.79 9.29
CA LEU A 115 0.99 -5.93 9.99
C LEU A 115 1.68 -5.54 11.31
N LYS A 116 2.21 -4.32 11.40
CA LYS A 116 2.79 -3.76 12.64
C LYS A 116 1.73 -3.30 13.63
N TYR A 117 0.50 -3.07 13.17
CA TYR A 117 -0.54 -2.50 14.01
C TYR A 117 -0.82 -3.44 15.20
N PRO A 118 -0.76 -2.91 16.44
CA PRO A 118 -0.72 -3.73 17.63
C PRO A 118 -1.93 -4.65 17.71
N SER A 119 -1.62 -5.93 17.76
CA SER A 119 -2.56 -6.99 17.99
C SER A 119 -1.82 -8.03 18.80
N GLU A 120 -2.34 -8.32 19.99
CA GLU A 120 -1.74 -9.31 20.87
C GLU A 120 -1.74 -10.67 20.17
N ASP A 121 -0.59 -11.36 20.24
CA ASP A 121 -0.39 -12.78 19.91
C ASP A 121 -0.87 -13.25 18.54
N ILE A 122 -0.43 -12.58 17.47
CA ILE A 122 -0.76 -13.02 16.11
C ILE A 122 0.41 -13.74 15.47
N GLY A 123 0.26 -15.07 15.36
CA GLY A 123 1.18 -15.92 14.61
C GLY A 123 0.88 -16.01 13.10
N SER A 124 -0.24 -15.45 12.62
CA SER A 124 -0.60 -15.54 11.20
C SER A 124 -1.50 -14.42 10.69
N ALA A 125 -1.31 -14.03 9.42
CA ALA A 125 -2.13 -13.07 8.69
C ALA A 125 -2.53 -13.60 7.29
N LEU A 126 -3.75 -13.32 6.86
CA LEU A 126 -4.23 -13.56 5.50
C LEU A 126 -4.41 -12.20 4.80
N ILE A 127 -3.78 -12.02 3.66
CA ILE A 127 -3.86 -10.83 2.81
C ILE A 127 -4.68 -11.19 1.57
N ILE A 128 -5.80 -10.48 1.37
CA ILE A 128 -6.66 -10.60 0.19
C ILE A 128 -6.43 -9.37 -0.67
N TYR A 129 -5.95 -9.55 -1.90
CA TYR A 129 -5.56 -8.45 -2.78
C TYR A 129 -5.76 -8.83 -4.25
N ASP A 130 -6.36 -7.94 -5.05
CA ASP A 130 -6.77 -8.15 -6.44
C ASP A 130 -5.60 -8.23 -7.43
N VAL A 131 -4.38 -7.86 -7.03
CA VAL A 131 -3.14 -8.15 -7.81
C VAL A 131 -2.15 -9.01 -7.01
N ALA A 132 -2.68 -9.79 -6.05
CA ALA A 132 -1.90 -10.70 -5.20
C ALA A 132 -1.01 -11.66 -6.01
N CYS A 133 -1.44 -12.11 -7.18
CA CYS A 133 -0.63 -13.00 -8.03
C CYS A 133 0.71 -12.39 -8.46
N GLN A 134 0.76 -11.09 -8.68
CA GLN A 134 1.99 -10.38 -9.04
C GLN A 134 2.76 -9.93 -7.80
N TRP A 135 2.01 -9.47 -6.81
CA TRP A 135 2.57 -8.92 -5.59
C TRP A 135 3.32 -9.98 -4.77
N SER A 136 2.72 -11.17 -4.59
CA SER A 136 3.31 -12.27 -3.81
C SER A 136 4.69 -12.72 -4.30
N ILE A 137 4.93 -12.69 -5.61
CA ILE A 137 6.22 -13.07 -6.21
C ILE A 137 7.34 -12.14 -5.72
N HIS A 138 7.06 -10.85 -5.60
CA HIS A 138 8.06 -9.84 -5.29
C HIS A 138 8.15 -9.56 -3.79
N PHE A 139 7.01 -9.63 -3.10
CA PHE A 139 6.93 -9.42 -1.65
C PHE A 139 7.73 -10.45 -0.86
N CYS A 140 7.67 -11.74 -1.26
CA CYS A 140 8.44 -12.81 -0.60
C CYS A 140 9.96 -12.65 -0.75
N HIS A 141 10.44 -11.83 -1.69
CA HIS A 141 11.86 -11.55 -1.92
C HIS A 141 12.31 -10.19 -1.38
N MET A 142 11.42 -9.41 -0.74
CA MET A 142 11.77 -8.09 -0.22
C MET A 142 12.81 -8.20 0.92
N PRO A 143 13.89 -7.40 0.88
CA PRO A 143 14.88 -7.39 1.94
C PRO A 143 14.26 -6.80 3.21
N PHE A 144 14.06 -7.67 4.22
CA PHE A 144 14.03 -7.53 5.69
C PHE A 144 13.80 -6.17 6.40
N TRP A 145 14.11 -5.02 5.81
CA TRP A 145 14.16 -3.70 6.45
C TRP A 145 12.80 -3.12 6.85
N THR A 146 11.70 -3.56 6.23
CA THR A 146 10.36 -3.00 6.51
C THR A 146 9.64 -3.73 7.67
N LEU A 147 10.07 -4.93 8.05
CA LEU A 147 9.43 -5.73 9.09
C LEU A 147 10.35 -5.82 10.32
N ASN A 148 10.00 -5.07 11.37
CA ASN A 148 10.73 -5.10 12.64
C ASN A 148 10.76 -6.55 13.19
N SER A 149 11.79 -6.89 13.98
CA SER A 149 12.13 -8.25 14.46
C SER A 149 11.02 -9.06 15.17
N LYS A 150 9.86 -8.46 15.46
CA LYS A 150 8.67 -9.17 15.96
C LYS A 150 7.83 -9.85 14.87
N SER A 151 7.99 -9.44 13.61
CA SER A 151 7.20 -9.98 12.49
C SER A 151 7.84 -11.20 11.83
N THR A 152 9.04 -11.61 12.25
CA THR A 152 9.79 -12.72 11.64
C THR A 152 9.19 -14.11 11.93
N SER A 153 8.14 -14.19 12.76
CA SER A 153 7.39 -15.42 13.04
C SER A 153 5.92 -15.35 12.55
N LEU A 154 5.57 -14.36 11.74
CA LEU A 154 4.21 -14.22 11.21
C LEU A 154 4.06 -15.05 9.93
N ASP A 155 3.19 -16.06 9.96
CA ASP A 155 2.81 -16.80 8.76
C ASP A 155 1.87 -15.95 7.91
N ILE A 156 2.35 -15.45 6.76
CA ILE A 156 1.57 -14.65 5.82
C ILE A 156 1.00 -15.57 4.73
N GLN A 157 -0.33 -15.64 4.67
CA GLN A 157 -1.07 -16.24 3.56
C GLN A 157 -1.55 -15.14 2.62
N ILE A 158 -1.48 -15.40 1.32
CA ILE A 158 -1.86 -14.43 0.28
C ILE A 158 -2.94 -15.07 -0.58
N GLN A 159 -4.02 -14.34 -0.83
CA GLN A 159 -5.14 -14.76 -1.63
C GLN A 159 -5.51 -13.70 -2.66
N ASP A 160 -5.68 -14.15 -3.90
CA ASP A 160 -6.22 -13.35 -4.99
C ASP A 160 -7.72 -13.65 -5.13
N PRO A 161 -8.63 -12.67 -4.96
CA PRO A 161 -10.06 -12.91 -5.10
C PRO A 161 -10.50 -13.18 -6.55
N ASP A 162 -9.69 -12.78 -7.54
CA ASP A 162 -10.03 -12.87 -8.97
C ASP A 162 -9.50 -14.18 -9.62
N LEU A 163 -8.64 -14.91 -8.92
CA LEU A 163 -8.17 -16.24 -9.31
C LEU A 163 -9.04 -17.32 -8.63
N GLN A 164 -10.21 -17.60 -9.21
CA GLN A 164 -11.00 -18.81 -8.92
C GLN A 164 -10.72 -19.94 -9.91
#